data_AF-A0A813KQV5-F1
#
_entry.id   AF-A0A813KQV5-F1
#
_cell.length_a   1.000
_cell.length_b   1.000
_cell.length_c   1.000
_cell.angle_alpha   90.00
_cell.angle_beta   90.00
_cell.angle_gamma   90.00
#
_symmetry.space_group_name_H-M   'P 1'
#
loop_
_entity.id
_entity.type
_entity.pdbx_description
1 polymer ?
#
loop_
_entity_poly.entity_id
_entity_poly.type
_entity_poly.pdbx_seq_one_letter_code
_entity_poly.pdbx_strand_id
1 'polypeptide(L)'
;MSLMNKQLQPWYASLYRCFAVRSCSTSGGAAHFDSWSCLGKLRRRSERLKGVLDKLKWLKISNFQASGQDYPLPMPADQARSNKSLSQAELEYAAGFFDGDGCVATGSGLGGCRLMISQTSDRGEALLLFYGAFGGSIHVQRHGQGSWKPSITWAVHGRAARRASALLTEASFVKKKQLQIAANWPDCRAERSKLQAELKILKRTPQQVAEFNASWSYAAGFFDAEGYVHIKAADNSVSLGFAQKYVEVLHHILLCIRNHRPLKGIGIIEVNGQFRLSTWRSATTKYVLKQLLASGLIVKRRSAEVAMKATASSHRMARAANALLAGRQGRYARLTEDGCDRARSIRNMYSRVVYLRLCSKLHEATMVQQELAELRHQHVLLNAQAQYDLPATLRHSLIAEAGCSHGFCESDKPRAFE
;
A
#
# COMPACT_ATOMS: atom_id res chain seq x y z
N MET A 1 18.85 -24.34 -13.08
CA MET A 1 19.81 -23.87 -12.06
C MET A 1 21.09 -23.21 -12.60
N SER A 2 21.67 -23.66 -13.73
CA SER A 2 22.96 -23.13 -14.25
C SER A 2 22.95 -21.64 -14.66
N LEU A 3 21.86 -21.13 -15.23
CA LEU A 3 21.75 -19.73 -15.67
C LEU A 3 21.50 -18.71 -14.54
N MET A 4 20.79 -19.09 -13.47
CA MET A 4 20.60 -18.25 -12.27
C MET A 4 21.92 -18.02 -11.53
N ASN A 5 22.82 -19.01 -11.53
CA ASN A 5 24.08 -18.91 -10.81
C ASN A 5 25.06 -17.96 -11.51
N LYS A 6 25.09 -17.94 -12.85
CA LYS A 6 25.98 -17.04 -13.62
C LYS A 6 25.59 -15.56 -13.55
N GLN A 7 24.30 -15.22 -13.50
CA GLN A 7 23.87 -13.81 -13.41
C GLN A 7 24.03 -13.22 -12.01
N LEU A 8 24.04 -14.04 -10.95
CA LEU A 8 24.15 -13.58 -9.56
C LEU A 8 25.58 -13.63 -9.01
N GLN A 9 26.49 -14.43 -9.60
CA GLN A 9 27.89 -14.60 -9.18
C GLN A 9 28.69 -13.29 -9.01
N PRO A 10 28.69 -12.33 -9.95
CA PRO A 10 29.40 -11.05 -9.78
C PRO A 10 28.85 -10.20 -8.62
N TRP A 11 27.56 -10.34 -8.32
CA TRP A 11 26.89 -9.63 -7.24
C TRP A 11 27.23 -10.21 -5.87
N TYR A 12 27.37 -11.55 -5.78
CA TYR A 12 27.82 -12.20 -4.55
C TYR A 12 29.19 -11.68 -4.10
N ALA A 13 30.17 -11.59 -5.01
CA ALA A 13 31.52 -11.10 -4.66
C ALA A 13 31.54 -9.65 -4.17
N SER A 14 30.73 -8.76 -4.76
CA SER A 14 30.61 -7.36 -4.34
C SER A 14 29.90 -7.20 -2.98
N LEU A 15 28.89 -8.04 -2.72
CA LEU A 15 28.17 -8.06 -1.45
C LEU A 15 29.02 -8.66 -0.32
N TYR A 16 29.72 -9.77 -0.54
CA TYR A 16 30.62 -10.36 0.48
C TYR A 16 31.71 -9.37 0.94
N ARG A 17 32.25 -8.55 0.03
CA ARG A 17 33.18 -7.46 0.39
C ARG A 17 32.54 -6.35 1.24
N CYS A 18 31.23 -6.12 1.10
CA CYS A 18 30.49 -5.17 1.95
C CYS A 18 30.11 -5.74 3.33
N PHE A 19 30.05 -7.07 3.48
CA PHE A 19 29.63 -7.78 4.69
C PHE A 19 30.78 -8.35 5.53
N ALA A 20 32.02 -8.38 5.02
CA ALA A 20 33.20 -8.75 5.80
C ALA A 20 33.54 -7.64 6.82
N VAL A 21 32.75 -7.58 7.89
CA VAL A 21 33.06 -6.80 9.09
C VAL A 21 33.75 -7.76 10.04
N ARG A 22 35.03 -7.50 10.32
CA ARG A 22 35.66 -8.03 11.54
C ARG A 22 34.78 -7.60 12.70
N SER A 23 34.13 -8.54 13.34
CA SER A 23 33.44 -8.34 14.62
C SER A 23 34.39 -7.57 15.52
N CYS A 24 34.04 -6.31 15.86
CA CYS A 24 34.75 -5.58 16.89
C CYS A 24 34.53 -6.33 18.19
N SER A 25 35.49 -7.18 18.54
CA SER A 25 35.55 -7.89 19.81
C SER A 25 35.49 -6.87 20.94
N THR A 26 34.46 -7.02 21.78
CA THR A 26 34.23 -6.25 23.00
C THR A 26 35.28 -6.62 24.05
N SER A 27 36.52 -6.17 23.88
CA SER A 27 37.55 -6.27 24.91
C SER A 27 37.50 -5.04 25.82
N GLY A 28 36.75 -5.16 26.92
CA GLY A 28 37.04 -4.66 28.29
C GLY A 28 37.37 -3.19 28.59
N GLY A 29 37.53 -2.29 27.62
CA GLY A 29 37.90 -0.89 27.89
C GLY A 29 36.71 0.07 27.75
N ALA A 30 36.40 0.83 28.80
CA ALA A 30 35.40 1.90 28.82
C ALA A 30 35.80 3.12 27.96
N ALA A 31 36.19 2.89 26.71
CA ALA A 31 36.24 3.94 25.71
C ALA A 31 34.78 4.29 25.39
N HIS A 32 34.40 5.53 25.68
CA HIS A 32 33.15 6.16 25.25
C HIS A 32 33.16 6.22 23.72
N PHE A 33 32.92 5.07 23.09
CA PHE A 33 32.99 4.87 21.66
C PHE A 33 32.00 5.84 21.03
N ASP A 34 32.48 6.69 20.12
CA ASP A 34 31.69 7.73 19.48
C ASP A 34 30.51 7.12 18.70
N SER A 35 29.38 6.97 19.38
CA SER A 35 28.19 6.27 18.91
C SER A 35 27.59 6.95 17.66
N TRP A 36 27.84 8.25 17.49
CA TRP A 36 27.44 9.00 16.30
C TRP A 36 28.25 8.60 15.06
N SER A 37 29.56 8.38 15.21
CA SER A 37 30.41 7.84 14.14
C SER A 37 29.93 6.45 13.68
N CYS A 38 29.47 5.61 14.62
CA CYS A 38 28.89 4.29 14.30
C CYS A 38 27.57 4.42 13.51
N LEU A 39 26.64 5.27 13.95
CA LEU A 39 25.37 5.50 13.27
C LEU A 39 25.56 6.00 11.83
N GLY A 40 26.48 6.93 11.62
CA GLY A 40 26.81 7.44 10.28
C GLY A 40 27.38 6.35 9.35
N LYS A 41 28.18 5.42 9.88
CA LYS A 41 28.67 4.25 9.12
C LYS A 41 27.54 3.28 8.77
N LEU A 42 26.65 2.96 9.72
CA LEU A 42 25.49 2.08 9.49
C LEU A 42 24.53 2.67 8.45
N ARG A 43 24.22 3.97 8.53
CA ARG A 43 23.38 4.65 7.54
C ARG A 43 23.95 4.57 6.13
N ARG A 44 25.24 4.93 5.95
CA ARG A 44 25.91 4.84 4.65
C ARG A 44 25.91 3.42 4.09
N ARG A 45 26.10 2.40 4.94
CA ARG A 45 26.02 0.99 4.52
C ARG A 45 24.61 0.59 4.11
N SER A 46 23.60 0.97 4.90
CA SER A 46 22.18 0.74 4.59
C SER A 46 21.77 1.40 3.28
N GLU A 47 22.23 2.63 3.02
CA GLU A 47 21.99 3.36 1.77
C GLU A 47 22.65 2.67 0.57
N ARG A 48 23.91 2.24 0.67
CA ARG A 48 24.58 1.46 -0.38
C ARG A 48 23.82 0.19 -0.71
N LEU A 49 23.37 -0.52 0.33
CA LEU A 49 22.62 -1.76 0.19
C LEU A 49 21.24 -1.54 -0.44
N LYS A 50 20.52 -0.48 -0.04
CA LYS A 50 19.30 -0.03 -0.72
C LYS A 50 19.59 0.27 -2.20
N GLY A 51 20.67 0.97 -2.51
CA GLY A 51 21.08 1.26 -3.89
C GLY A 51 21.41 0.01 -4.72
N VAL A 52 21.92 -1.06 -4.10
CA VAL A 52 22.09 -2.36 -4.77
C VAL A 52 20.73 -3.05 -4.97
N LEU A 53 19.91 -3.11 -3.92
CA LEU A 53 18.58 -3.72 -3.97
C LEU A 53 17.69 -3.05 -5.02
N ASP A 54 17.71 -1.72 -5.10
CA ASP A 54 16.93 -0.93 -6.05
C ASP A 54 17.35 -1.15 -7.51
N LYS A 55 18.47 -1.83 -7.79
CA LYS A 55 18.89 -2.22 -9.15
C LYS A 55 18.49 -3.64 -9.52
N LEU A 56 18.07 -4.46 -8.55
CA LEU A 56 17.69 -5.85 -8.81
C LEU A 56 16.38 -5.91 -9.60
N LYS A 57 16.40 -6.60 -10.74
CA LYS A 57 15.18 -6.83 -11.53
C LYS A 57 14.42 -8.01 -10.95
N TRP A 58 13.11 -7.87 -10.88
CA TRP A 58 12.23 -8.99 -10.60
C TRP A 58 12.15 -9.92 -11.81
N LEU A 59 11.82 -11.19 -11.57
CA LEU A 59 11.53 -12.14 -12.63
C LEU A 59 10.31 -11.66 -13.43
N LYS A 60 10.30 -12.00 -14.72
CA LYS A 60 9.12 -11.75 -15.55
C LYS A 60 7.98 -12.61 -15.01
N ILE A 61 6.90 -11.97 -14.59
CA ILE A 61 5.68 -12.66 -14.18
C ILE A 61 4.86 -13.07 -15.41
N SER A 62 4.36 -14.30 -15.41
CA SER A 62 3.44 -14.85 -16.41
C SER A 62 2.04 -15.10 -15.84
N ASN A 63 1.89 -15.06 -14.52
CA ASN A 63 0.63 -15.27 -13.82
C ASN A 63 0.53 -14.27 -12.64
N PHE A 64 -0.67 -14.08 -12.11
CA PHE A 64 -0.88 -13.41 -10.83
C PHE A 64 -1.91 -14.18 -10.00
N GLN A 65 -1.80 -14.07 -8.68
CA GLN A 65 -2.73 -14.74 -7.77
C GLN A 65 -3.82 -13.76 -7.31
N ALA A 66 -5.07 -14.22 -7.29
CA ALA A 66 -6.19 -13.50 -6.73
C ALA A 66 -7.20 -14.48 -6.13
N SER A 67 -7.69 -14.21 -4.91
CA SER A 67 -8.63 -15.11 -4.21
C SER A 67 -8.15 -16.57 -4.11
N GLY A 68 -6.84 -16.79 -4.04
CA GLY A 68 -6.24 -18.13 -3.97
C GLY A 68 -6.11 -18.87 -5.30
N GLN A 69 -6.51 -18.27 -6.42
CA GLN A 69 -6.38 -18.83 -7.77
C GLN A 69 -5.30 -18.09 -8.57
N ASP A 70 -4.61 -18.81 -9.45
CA ASP A 70 -3.64 -18.25 -10.38
C ASP A 70 -4.29 -17.93 -11.73
N TYR A 71 -4.02 -16.73 -12.24
CA TYR A 71 -4.56 -16.24 -13.52
C TYR A 71 -3.42 -15.94 -14.49
N PRO A 72 -3.51 -16.40 -15.75
CA PRO A 72 -2.46 -16.19 -16.74
C PRO A 72 -2.40 -14.73 -17.20
N LEU A 73 -1.20 -14.30 -17.59
CA LEU A 73 -0.94 -12.99 -18.18
C LEU A 73 -0.34 -13.13 -19.58
N PRO A 74 -0.86 -12.40 -20.59
CA PRO A 74 -2.01 -11.50 -20.50
C PRO A 74 -3.35 -12.26 -20.41
N MET A 75 -4.35 -11.66 -19.74
CA MET A 75 -5.75 -12.05 -19.88
C MET A 75 -6.38 -11.23 -21.00
N PRO A 76 -6.68 -11.83 -22.17
CA PRO A 76 -7.19 -11.10 -23.32
C PRO A 76 -8.67 -10.75 -23.15
N ALA A 77 -9.13 -9.78 -23.96
CA ALA A 77 -10.46 -9.18 -23.82
C ALA A 77 -11.61 -10.03 -24.38
N ASP A 78 -11.31 -10.93 -25.32
CA ASP A 78 -12.24 -11.90 -25.91
C ASP A 78 -12.70 -12.97 -24.90
N GLN A 79 -11.86 -13.29 -23.91
CA GLN A 79 -12.18 -14.21 -22.84
C GLN A 79 -13.07 -13.60 -21.74
N ALA A 80 -13.22 -12.28 -21.73
CA ALA A 80 -14.04 -11.61 -20.74
C ALA A 80 -15.52 -11.88 -21.05
N ARG A 81 -16.17 -12.74 -20.27
CA ARG A 81 -17.61 -12.96 -20.34
C ARG A 81 -18.33 -11.73 -19.76
N SER A 82 -18.47 -10.66 -20.55
CA SER A 82 -18.98 -9.35 -20.12
C SER A 82 -20.51 -9.30 -19.91
N ASN A 83 -21.08 -10.32 -19.26
CA ASN A 83 -22.53 -10.46 -19.08
C ASN A 83 -22.98 -10.33 -17.64
N LYS A 84 -22.05 -10.16 -16.69
CA LYS A 84 -22.45 -9.96 -15.29
C LYS A 84 -22.93 -8.52 -15.12
N SER A 85 -24.24 -8.34 -15.05
CA SER A 85 -24.83 -7.10 -14.54
C SER A 85 -24.34 -6.88 -13.11
N LEU A 86 -23.78 -5.70 -12.84
CA LEU A 86 -23.38 -5.32 -11.49
C LEU A 86 -24.62 -4.91 -10.70
N SER A 87 -24.74 -5.39 -9.47
CA SER A 87 -25.65 -4.77 -8.51
C SER A 87 -25.25 -3.31 -8.25
N GLN A 88 -26.19 -2.50 -7.77
CA GLN A 88 -25.92 -1.09 -7.44
C GLN A 88 -24.75 -0.94 -6.45
N ALA A 89 -24.67 -1.81 -5.44
CA ALA A 89 -23.58 -1.80 -4.47
C ALA A 89 -22.22 -2.14 -5.11
N GLU A 90 -22.17 -3.12 -6.04
CA GLU A 90 -20.94 -3.44 -6.77
C GLU A 90 -20.52 -2.28 -7.70
N LEU A 91 -21.48 -1.60 -8.34
CA LEU A 91 -21.19 -0.42 -9.17
C LEU A 91 -20.65 0.74 -8.34
N GLU A 92 -21.24 1.00 -7.18
CA GLU A 92 -20.75 2.02 -6.23
C GLU A 92 -19.34 1.69 -5.71
N TYR A 93 -19.09 0.43 -5.36
CA TYR A 93 -17.75 -0.04 -5.02
C TYR A 93 -16.77 0.20 -6.18
N ALA A 94 -17.12 -0.21 -7.40
CA ALA A 94 -16.27 -0.02 -8.57
C ALA A 94 -16.00 1.46 -8.84
N ALA A 95 -17.00 2.32 -8.70
CA ALA A 95 -16.84 3.77 -8.83
C ALA A 95 -15.91 4.37 -7.77
N GLY A 96 -16.08 3.99 -6.49
CA GLY A 96 -15.19 4.43 -5.41
C GLY A 96 -13.75 3.97 -5.62
N PHE A 97 -13.56 2.73 -6.04
CA PHE A 97 -12.22 2.21 -6.36
C PHE A 97 -11.59 2.94 -7.55
N PHE A 98 -12.36 3.17 -8.61
CA PHE A 98 -11.90 3.90 -9.79
C PHE A 98 -11.58 5.35 -9.47
N ASP A 99 -12.29 6.00 -8.55
CA ASP A 99 -12.02 7.37 -8.13
C ASP A 99 -10.69 7.52 -7.36
N GLY A 100 -10.24 6.49 -6.66
CA GLY A 100 -8.90 6.42 -6.11
C GLY A 100 -7.86 6.09 -7.17
N ASP A 101 -7.81 4.82 -7.61
CA ASP A 101 -6.71 4.27 -8.41
C ASP A 101 -6.96 4.26 -9.93
N GLY A 102 -8.16 4.61 -10.36
CA GLY A 102 -8.53 4.63 -11.77
C GLY A 102 -7.96 5.81 -12.54
N CYS A 103 -7.77 5.60 -13.84
CA CYS A 103 -7.31 6.63 -14.76
C CYS A 103 -8.11 6.61 -16.07
N VAL A 104 -8.67 7.75 -16.42
CA VAL A 104 -9.14 8.05 -17.77
C VAL A 104 -7.98 8.57 -18.60
N ALA A 105 -7.70 7.97 -19.75
CA ALA A 105 -6.64 8.44 -20.65
C ALA A 105 -7.10 8.41 -22.11
N THR A 106 -6.46 9.22 -22.94
CA THR A 106 -6.60 9.12 -24.40
C THR A 106 -5.66 8.04 -24.93
N GLY A 107 -6.11 7.31 -25.96
CA GLY A 107 -5.24 6.43 -26.74
C GLY A 107 -4.17 7.20 -27.51
N SER A 108 -3.16 6.47 -27.99
CA SER A 108 -2.14 7.01 -28.89
C SER A 108 -2.79 7.62 -30.14
N GLY A 109 -2.29 8.78 -30.59
CA GLY A 109 -2.77 9.44 -31.80
C GLY A 109 -4.24 9.85 -31.79
N LEU A 110 -4.88 9.96 -30.62
CA LEU A 110 -6.32 10.24 -30.48
C LEU A 110 -7.22 9.15 -31.08
N GLY A 111 -6.76 7.89 -31.13
CA GLY A 111 -7.55 6.77 -31.65
C GLY A 111 -8.80 6.44 -30.81
N GLY A 112 -8.87 6.88 -29.55
CA GLY A 112 -10.01 6.64 -28.66
C GLY A 112 -9.75 7.08 -27.21
N CYS A 113 -10.68 6.75 -26.33
CA CYS A 113 -10.51 6.80 -24.88
C CYS A 113 -10.15 5.40 -24.33
N ARG A 114 -9.48 5.39 -23.16
CA ARG A 114 -9.21 4.17 -22.40
C ARG A 114 -9.39 4.42 -20.91
N LEU A 115 -9.90 3.42 -20.21
CA LEU A 115 -9.90 3.35 -18.76
C LEU A 115 -8.82 2.38 -18.32
N MET A 116 -8.12 2.68 -17.24
CA MET A 116 -7.07 1.82 -16.69
C MET A 116 -7.09 1.84 -15.17
N ILE A 117 -6.79 0.70 -14.58
CA ILE A 117 -6.50 0.55 -13.15
C ILE A 117 -5.22 -0.28 -13.04
N SER A 118 -4.28 0.18 -12.22
CA SER A 118 -3.05 -0.56 -11.97
C SER A 118 -3.00 -0.98 -10.50
N GLN A 119 -2.59 -2.22 -10.25
CA GLN A 119 -2.36 -2.76 -8.91
C GLN A 119 -1.02 -3.49 -8.87
N THR A 120 -0.53 -3.73 -7.65
CA THR A 120 0.55 -4.71 -7.49
C THR A 120 0.03 -6.11 -7.83
N SER A 121 0.90 -6.95 -8.37
CA SER A 121 0.55 -8.32 -8.82
C SER A 121 -0.03 -9.23 -7.73
N ASP A 122 0.18 -8.92 -6.46
CA ASP A 122 -0.39 -9.63 -5.30
C ASP A 122 -1.74 -9.05 -4.82
N ARG A 123 -2.36 -8.16 -5.61
CA ARG A 123 -3.62 -7.46 -5.30
C ARG A 123 -4.54 -7.40 -6.53
N GLY A 124 -4.56 -8.47 -7.30
CA GLY A 124 -5.28 -8.56 -8.57
C GLY A 124 -6.80 -8.70 -8.45
N GLU A 125 -7.34 -8.92 -7.25
CA GLU A 125 -8.77 -9.20 -7.02
C GLU A 125 -9.67 -8.08 -7.55
N ALA A 126 -9.32 -6.82 -7.29
CA ALA A 126 -10.07 -5.70 -7.83
C ALA A 126 -10.03 -5.69 -9.36
N LEU A 127 -8.90 -6.01 -9.99
CA LEU A 127 -8.80 -6.03 -11.45
C LEU A 127 -9.72 -7.08 -12.08
N LEU A 128 -9.90 -8.23 -11.42
CA LEU A 128 -10.85 -9.26 -11.86
C LEU A 128 -12.31 -8.78 -11.78
N LEU A 129 -12.67 -7.97 -10.78
CA LEU A 129 -13.99 -7.33 -10.74
C LEU A 129 -14.21 -6.46 -11.98
N PHE A 130 -13.27 -5.58 -12.31
CA PHE A 130 -13.37 -4.72 -13.50
C PHE A 130 -13.35 -5.51 -14.81
N TYR A 131 -12.52 -6.55 -14.90
CA TYR A 131 -12.46 -7.45 -16.05
C TYR A 131 -13.80 -8.17 -16.29
N GLY A 132 -14.40 -8.74 -15.23
CA GLY A 132 -15.70 -9.41 -15.32
C GLY A 132 -16.86 -8.46 -15.62
N ALA A 133 -16.85 -7.26 -15.04
CA ALA A 133 -17.93 -6.29 -15.18
C ALA A 133 -17.91 -5.52 -16.50
N PHE A 134 -16.71 -5.12 -16.95
CA PHE A 134 -16.55 -4.15 -18.03
C PHE A 134 -15.78 -4.71 -19.24
N GLY A 135 -15.33 -5.97 -19.17
CA GLY A 135 -14.47 -6.57 -20.18
C GLY A 135 -13.06 -5.99 -20.15
N GLY A 136 -12.42 -5.87 -21.31
CA GLY A 136 -11.05 -5.35 -21.42
C GLY A 136 -10.01 -6.43 -21.13
N SER A 137 -8.75 -6.05 -20.92
CA SER A 137 -7.64 -7.00 -20.72
C SER A 137 -6.88 -6.72 -19.44
N ILE A 138 -6.24 -7.75 -18.89
CA ILE A 138 -5.27 -7.62 -17.80
C ILE A 138 -3.89 -8.00 -18.32
N HIS A 139 -2.90 -7.14 -18.13
CA HIS A 139 -1.54 -7.38 -18.60
C HIS A 139 -0.50 -6.83 -17.61
N VAL A 140 0.76 -7.24 -17.79
CA VAL A 140 1.87 -6.70 -17.02
C VAL A 140 2.14 -5.26 -17.46
N GLN A 141 2.09 -4.34 -16.50
CA GLN A 141 2.44 -2.94 -16.73
C GLN A 141 3.92 -2.69 -16.45
N ARG A 142 4.42 -3.25 -15.34
CA ARG A 142 5.83 -3.18 -14.95
C ARG A 142 6.25 -4.50 -14.32
N HIS A 143 7.40 -5.02 -14.70
CA HIS A 143 7.93 -6.25 -14.11
C HIS A 143 8.44 -6.08 -12.67
N GLY A 144 8.59 -4.85 -12.18
CA GLY A 144 9.12 -4.58 -10.84
C GLY A 144 10.64 -4.46 -10.79
N GLN A 145 11.13 -3.72 -9.81
CA GLN A 145 12.56 -3.48 -9.59
C GLN A 145 12.83 -3.20 -8.10
N GLY A 146 13.76 -3.94 -7.51
CA GLY A 146 14.16 -3.84 -6.11
C GLY A 146 13.00 -3.95 -5.14
N SER A 147 12.72 -2.87 -4.42
CA SER A 147 11.60 -2.83 -3.47
C SER A 147 10.21 -2.72 -4.14
N TRP A 148 10.17 -2.38 -5.44
CA TRP A 148 8.95 -2.19 -6.22
C TRP A 148 8.50 -3.52 -6.81
N LYS A 149 7.35 -4.02 -6.34
CA LYS A 149 6.75 -5.25 -6.87
C LYS A 149 6.32 -5.08 -8.33
N PRO A 150 6.21 -6.18 -9.10
CA PRO A 150 5.56 -6.14 -10.40
C PRO A 150 4.14 -5.55 -10.28
N SER A 151 3.77 -4.69 -11.22
CA SER A 151 2.41 -4.15 -11.35
C SER A 151 1.72 -4.70 -12.59
N ILE A 152 0.44 -4.99 -12.43
CA ILE A 152 -0.47 -5.43 -13.49
C ILE A 152 -1.56 -4.38 -13.66
N THR A 153 -2.10 -4.29 -14.87
CA THR A 153 -3.08 -3.28 -15.23
C THR A 153 -4.25 -3.93 -15.93
N TRP A 154 -5.45 -3.64 -15.43
CA TRP A 154 -6.68 -3.77 -16.21
C TRP A 154 -6.82 -2.55 -17.11
N ALA A 155 -7.14 -2.77 -18.39
CA ALA A 155 -7.42 -1.70 -19.33
C ALA A 155 -8.57 -2.06 -20.29
N VAL A 156 -9.40 -1.08 -20.58
CA VAL A 156 -10.46 -1.20 -21.59
C VAL A 156 -10.40 -0.01 -22.55
N HIS A 157 -10.70 -0.27 -23.83
CA HIS A 157 -10.55 0.69 -24.92
C HIS A 157 -11.84 0.82 -25.75
N GLY A 158 -11.93 1.88 -26.56
CA GLY A 158 -12.96 2.00 -27.61
C GLY A 158 -14.39 1.98 -27.09
N ARG A 159 -15.27 1.22 -27.75
CA ARG A 159 -16.71 1.15 -27.39
C ARG A 159 -16.92 0.56 -25.98
N ALA A 160 -16.12 -0.42 -25.57
CA ALA A 160 -16.20 -0.98 -24.23
C ALA A 160 -15.82 0.06 -23.16
N ALA A 161 -14.80 0.89 -23.41
CA ALA A 161 -14.43 1.98 -22.51
C ALA A 161 -15.54 3.03 -22.40
N ARG A 162 -16.19 3.39 -23.51
CA ARG A 162 -17.35 4.30 -23.51
C ARG A 162 -18.48 3.78 -22.61
N ARG A 163 -18.88 2.51 -22.78
CA ARG A 163 -19.92 1.87 -21.95
C ARG A 163 -19.54 1.80 -20.47
N ALA A 164 -18.32 1.35 -20.16
CA ALA A 164 -17.84 1.29 -18.79
C ALA A 164 -17.81 2.69 -18.14
N SER A 165 -17.43 3.72 -18.91
CA SER A 165 -17.42 5.10 -18.43
C SER A 165 -18.83 5.60 -18.14
N ALA A 166 -19.81 5.26 -18.98
CA ALA A 166 -21.21 5.64 -18.76
C ALA A 166 -21.73 5.07 -17.44
N LEU A 167 -21.55 3.76 -17.21
CA LEU A 167 -21.96 3.10 -15.96
C LEU A 167 -21.25 3.69 -14.74
N LEU A 168 -19.91 3.82 -14.79
CA LEU A 168 -19.15 4.36 -13.66
C LEU A 168 -19.50 5.82 -13.36
N THR A 169 -19.93 6.61 -14.36
CA THR A 169 -20.32 8.01 -14.17
C THR A 169 -21.51 8.17 -13.22
N GLU A 170 -22.40 7.18 -13.16
CA GLU A 170 -23.60 7.22 -12.32
C GLU A 170 -23.25 7.26 -10.83
N ALA A 171 -22.23 6.50 -10.42
CA ALA A 171 -21.81 6.36 -9.03
C ALA A 171 -20.44 7.02 -8.70
N SER A 172 -19.70 7.49 -9.72
CA SER A 172 -18.42 8.19 -9.54
C SER A 172 -18.64 9.62 -9.09
N PHE A 173 -17.68 10.09 -8.31
CA PHE A 173 -17.67 11.38 -7.68
C PHE A 173 -16.44 12.19 -8.09
N VAL A 174 -15.23 11.68 -7.83
CA VAL A 174 -13.96 12.40 -8.07
C VAL A 174 -13.68 12.52 -9.57
N LYS A 175 -13.90 11.44 -10.34
CA LYS A 175 -13.58 11.39 -11.77
C LYS A 175 -14.81 11.49 -12.66
N LYS A 176 -15.97 11.89 -12.12
CA LYS A 176 -17.25 11.96 -12.85
C LYS A 176 -17.14 12.70 -14.20
N LYS A 177 -16.59 13.93 -14.22
CA LYS A 177 -16.41 14.69 -15.48
C LYS A 177 -15.45 14.02 -16.46
N GLN A 178 -14.38 13.39 -15.95
CA GLN A 178 -13.43 12.66 -16.80
C GLN A 178 -14.11 11.44 -17.45
N LEU A 179 -14.96 10.74 -16.69
CA LEU A 179 -15.75 9.61 -17.18
C LEU A 179 -16.85 10.06 -18.16
N GLN A 180 -17.51 11.20 -17.93
CA GLN A 180 -18.47 11.79 -18.89
C GLN A 180 -17.81 12.05 -20.25
N ILE A 181 -16.62 12.67 -20.26
CA ILE A 181 -15.85 12.86 -21.50
C ILE A 181 -15.52 11.52 -22.16
N ALA A 182 -15.13 10.52 -21.38
CA ALA A 182 -14.80 9.20 -21.92
C ALA A 182 -16.03 8.44 -22.44
N ALA A 183 -17.20 8.59 -21.81
CA ALA A 183 -18.46 8.00 -22.25
C ALA A 183 -18.91 8.58 -23.59
N ASN A 184 -18.80 9.91 -23.74
CA ASN A 184 -19.18 10.66 -24.93
C ASN A 184 -18.01 10.89 -25.89
N TRP A 185 -17.00 10.00 -25.88
CA TRP A 185 -15.81 10.20 -26.70
C TRP A 185 -16.18 10.22 -28.20
N PRO A 186 -15.88 11.32 -28.92
CA PRO A 186 -16.41 11.57 -30.26
C PRO A 186 -15.66 10.76 -31.31
N ASP A 187 -16.25 10.64 -32.51
CA ASP A 187 -15.60 9.98 -33.63
C ASP A 187 -14.70 10.94 -34.44
N CYS A 188 -14.98 12.24 -34.42
CA CYS A 188 -14.21 13.28 -35.13
C CYS A 188 -12.87 13.61 -34.43
N ARG A 189 -11.76 13.62 -35.19
CA ARG A 189 -10.42 13.90 -34.68
C ARG A 189 -10.27 15.30 -34.06
N ALA A 190 -10.86 16.33 -34.67
CA ALA A 190 -10.75 17.71 -34.17
C ALA A 190 -11.39 17.86 -32.78
N GLU A 191 -12.53 17.21 -32.55
CA GLU A 191 -13.23 17.21 -31.27
C GLU A 191 -12.47 16.40 -30.21
N ARG A 192 -11.90 15.25 -30.59
CA ARG A 192 -11.01 14.47 -29.70
C ARG A 192 -9.82 15.28 -29.19
N SER A 193 -9.24 16.13 -30.03
CA SER A 193 -8.15 17.03 -29.61
C SER A 193 -8.61 18.02 -28.54
N LYS A 194 -9.81 18.60 -28.69
CA LYS A 194 -10.40 19.53 -27.71
C LYS A 194 -10.63 18.82 -26.37
N LEU A 195 -11.31 17.67 -26.39
CA LEU A 195 -11.60 16.90 -25.18
C LEU A 195 -10.34 16.34 -24.51
N GLN A 196 -9.27 16.04 -25.28
CA GLN A 196 -7.98 15.69 -24.70
C GLN A 196 -7.39 16.86 -23.91
N ALA A 197 -7.44 18.08 -24.44
CA ALA A 197 -6.97 19.28 -23.73
C ALA A 197 -7.79 19.51 -22.46
N GLU A 198 -9.11 19.36 -22.54
CA GLU A 198 -10.01 19.43 -21.39
C GLU A 198 -9.66 18.38 -20.32
N LEU A 199 -9.50 17.10 -20.69
CA LEU A 199 -9.07 16.04 -19.77
C LEU A 199 -7.73 16.36 -19.09
N LYS A 200 -6.79 17.00 -19.79
CA LYS A 200 -5.51 17.43 -19.18
C LYS A 200 -5.72 18.51 -18.13
N ILE A 201 -6.63 19.47 -18.38
CA ILE A 201 -7.00 20.51 -17.42
C ILE A 201 -7.68 19.90 -16.20
N LEU A 202 -8.67 19.02 -16.41
CA LEU A 202 -9.42 18.37 -15.33
C LEU A 202 -8.54 17.58 -14.35
N LYS A 203 -7.41 17.03 -14.81
CA LYS A 203 -6.45 16.30 -13.96
C LYS A 203 -5.58 17.21 -13.09
N ARG A 204 -5.48 18.49 -13.43
CA ARG A 204 -4.63 19.47 -12.72
C ARG A 204 -5.44 20.33 -11.76
N THR A 205 -6.67 20.66 -12.15
CA THR A 205 -7.54 21.57 -11.40
C THR A 205 -8.44 20.79 -10.44
N PRO A 206 -8.57 21.23 -9.17
CA PRO A 206 -9.62 20.75 -8.28
C PRO A 206 -10.98 20.83 -8.97
N GLN A 207 -11.74 19.74 -8.97
CA GLN A 207 -13.08 19.76 -9.51
C GLN A 207 -14.02 20.36 -8.49
N GLN A 208 -14.88 21.28 -8.93
CA GLN A 208 -16.04 21.66 -8.12
C GLN A 208 -16.86 20.41 -7.86
N VAL A 209 -17.11 20.20 -6.58
CA VAL A 209 -17.76 19.03 -6.05
C VAL A 209 -19.27 19.27 -6.10
N ALA A 210 -19.96 18.50 -6.93
CA ALA A 210 -21.42 18.44 -6.88
C ALA A 210 -21.85 17.74 -5.58
N GLU A 211 -23.09 17.97 -5.14
CA GLU A 211 -23.67 17.22 -4.04
C GLU A 211 -23.59 15.71 -4.34
N PHE A 212 -22.98 14.98 -3.41
CA PHE A 212 -22.77 13.55 -3.51
C PHE A 212 -23.03 12.88 -2.17
N ASN A 213 -23.93 11.90 -2.19
CA ASN A 213 -24.22 11.09 -1.03
C ASN A 213 -23.41 9.81 -1.13
N ALA A 214 -22.20 9.83 -0.57
CA ALA A 214 -21.36 8.64 -0.54
C ALA A 214 -22.09 7.49 0.19
N SER A 215 -22.08 6.31 -0.41
CA SER A 215 -22.54 5.08 0.23
C SER A 215 -21.38 4.35 0.92
N TRP A 216 -21.70 3.37 1.77
CA TRP A 216 -20.66 2.51 2.34
C TRP A 216 -19.94 1.66 1.29
N SER A 217 -20.64 1.24 0.22
CA SER A 217 -20.05 0.49 -0.89
C SER A 217 -19.03 1.35 -1.65
N TYR A 218 -19.39 2.60 -1.96
CA TYR A 218 -18.46 3.58 -2.53
C TYR A 218 -17.25 3.80 -1.60
N ALA A 219 -17.49 4.01 -0.30
CA ALA A 219 -16.43 4.20 0.69
C ALA A 219 -15.51 2.97 0.80
N ALA A 220 -16.04 1.75 0.66
CA ALA A 220 -15.24 0.51 0.64
C ALA A 220 -14.32 0.44 -0.58
N GLY A 221 -14.86 0.70 -1.78
CA GLY A 221 -14.04 0.77 -3.00
C GLY A 221 -12.96 1.84 -2.92
N PHE A 222 -13.33 3.03 -2.47
CA PHE A 222 -12.39 4.14 -2.30
C PHE A 222 -11.33 3.85 -1.21
N PHE A 223 -11.69 3.17 -0.12
CA PHE A 223 -10.75 2.70 0.90
C PHE A 223 -9.77 1.66 0.35
N ASP A 224 -10.23 0.76 -0.52
CA ASP A 224 -9.37 -0.23 -1.14
C ASP A 224 -8.34 0.34 -2.11
N ALA A 225 -8.62 1.50 -2.70
CA ALA A 225 -7.62 2.32 -3.41
C ALA A 225 -6.75 3.14 -2.42
N GLU A 226 -7.33 4.15 -1.78
CA GLU A 226 -6.61 5.24 -1.09
C GLU A 226 -6.49 5.08 0.44
N GLY A 227 -7.15 4.06 0.99
CA GLY A 227 -7.22 3.81 2.43
C GLY A 227 -6.00 3.07 2.99
N TYR A 228 -5.88 3.07 4.32
CA TYR A 228 -4.91 2.24 5.04
C TYR A 228 -5.45 1.79 6.40
N VAL A 229 -4.94 0.65 6.87
CA VAL A 229 -5.16 0.13 8.22
C VAL A 229 -3.81 0.07 8.94
N HIS A 230 -3.76 0.66 10.13
CA HIS A 230 -2.55 0.76 10.93
C HIS A 230 -2.80 0.28 12.36
N ILE A 231 -1.99 -0.70 12.78
CA ILE A 231 -1.92 -1.20 14.15
C ILE A 231 -0.69 -0.56 14.80
N LYS A 232 -0.91 0.44 15.66
CA LYS A 232 0.16 1.28 16.20
C LYS A 232 1.05 0.48 17.14
N ALA A 233 2.37 0.65 17.02
CA ALA A 233 3.35 0.00 17.87
C ALA A 233 3.24 0.39 19.35
N ALA A 234 2.98 1.66 19.65
CA ALA A 234 3.16 2.21 21.00
C ALA A 234 2.00 1.93 21.96
N ASP A 235 0.75 1.99 21.52
CA ASP A 235 -0.43 2.04 22.39
C ASP A 235 -1.47 0.95 22.10
N ASN A 236 -1.07 -0.08 21.37
CA ASN A 236 -1.93 -1.20 20.95
C ASN A 236 -3.21 -0.77 20.22
N SER A 237 -3.28 0.48 19.75
CA SER A 237 -4.46 1.00 19.09
C SER A 237 -4.50 0.61 17.62
N VAL A 238 -5.72 0.45 17.12
CA VAL A 238 -5.99 0.31 15.70
C VAL A 238 -6.51 1.64 15.19
N SER A 239 -5.99 2.07 14.05
CA SER A 239 -6.44 3.25 13.32
C SER A 239 -6.60 2.88 11.85
N LEU A 240 -7.53 3.53 11.19
CA LEU A 240 -7.61 3.56 9.73
C LEU A 240 -7.63 5.01 9.27
N GLY A 241 -7.29 5.21 8.00
CA GLY A 241 -7.55 6.48 7.35
C GLY A 241 -7.66 6.40 5.84
N PHE A 242 -8.15 7.48 5.26
CA PHE A 242 -8.21 7.76 3.83
C PHE A 242 -7.28 8.94 3.56
N ALA A 243 -6.45 8.88 2.53
CA ALA A 243 -5.65 10.01 2.09
C ALA A 243 -6.24 10.59 0.80
N GLN A 244 -6.31 11.92 0.69
CA GLN A 244 -6.77 12.58 -0.54
C GLN A 244 -6.22 14.00 -0.63
N LYS A 245 -5.97 14.47 -1.85
CA LYS A 245 -5.57 15.84 -2.17
C LYS A 245 -6.72 16.84 -1.97
N TYR A 246 -7.96 16.41 -2.21
CA TYR A 246 -9.17 17.22 -2.15
C TYR A 246 -9.96 16.89 -0.86
N VAL A 247 -10.12 17.88 0.02
CA VAL A 247 -10.70 17.70 1.34
C VAL A 247 -12.20 17.37 1.28
N GLU A 248 -12.89 17.88 0.27
CA GLU A 248 -14.32 17.72 0.03
C GLU A 248 -14.69 16.24 -0.09
N VAL A 249 -13.86 15.45 -0.78
CA VAL A 249 -14.04 13.98 -0.89
C VAL A 249 -14.08 13.33 0.48
N LEU A 250 -13.19 13.76 1.37
CA LEU A 250 -13.13 13.23 2.73
C LEU A 250 -14.31 13.70 3.58
N HIS A 251 -14.84 14.91 3.32
CA HIS A 251 -16.08 15.38 3.96
C HIS A 251 -17.28 14.52 3.58
N HIS A 252 -17.47 14.19 2.30
CA HIS A 252 -18.57 13.30 1.88
C HIS A 252 -18.46 11.90 2.49
N ILE A 253 -17.25 11.33 2.54
CA ILE A 253 -17.03 10.04 3.22
C ILE A 253 -17.30 10.16 4.73
N LEU A 254 -16.86 11.23 5.38
CA LEU A 254 -17.10 11.46 6.81
C LEU A 254 -18.60 11.64 7.11
N LEU A 255 -19.33 12.36 6.26
CA LEU A 255 -20.78 12.53 6.36
C LEU A 255 -21.50 11.18 6.25
N CYS A 256 -21.15 10.35 5.25
CA CYS A 256 -21.66 8.98 5.14
C CYS A 256 -21.46 8.18 6.43
N ILE A 257 -20.24 8.21 6.99
CA ILE A 257 -19.92 7.51 8.24
C ILE A 257 -20.76 8.03 9.41
N ARG A 258 -20.93 9.36 9.52
CA ARG A 258 -21.64 10.01 10.64
C ARG A 258 -23.16 9.85 10.57
N ASN A 259 -23.74 9.80 9.37
CA ASN A 259 -25.18 9.63 9.18
C ASN A 259 -25.72 8.32 9.79
N HIS A 260 -24.87 7.30 9.90
CA HIS A 260 -25.25 6.02 10.50
C HIS A 260 -25.09 6.01 12.02
N ARG A 261 -24.07 6.71 12.54
CA ARG A 261 -23.80 6.78 13.97
C ARG A 261 -22.90 7.99 14.30
N PRO A 262 -23.21 8.77 15.34
CA PRO A 262 -22.27 9.78 15.84
C PRO A 262 -21.06 9.09 16.47
N LEU A 263 -19.95 9.05 15.73
CA LEU A 263 -18.71 8.45 16.18
C LEU A 263 -17.77 9.52 16.75
N LYS A 264 -17.28 9.30 17.98
CA LYS A 264 -16.17 10.06 18.54
C LYS A 264 -14.86 9.53 17.97
N GLY A 265 -13.87 10.40 17.86
CA GLY A 265 -12.52 9.95 17.53
C GLY A 265 -12.27 9.72 16.04
N ILE A 266 -12.97 10.46 15.18
CA ILE A 266 -12.81 10.48 13.72
C ILE A 266 -12.84 11.93 13.24
N GLY A 267 -11.98 12.27 12.28
CA GLY A 267 -11.87 13.63 11.76
C GLY A 267 -10.88 13.73 10.61
N ILE A 268 -10.89 14.89 9.95
CA ILE A 268 -9.99 15.21 8.85
C ILE A 268 -8.86 16.07 9.39
N ILE A 269 -7.63 15.72 9.05
CA ILE A 269 -6.42 16.46 9.39
C ILE A 269 -5.58 16.68 8.12
N GLU A 270 -4.86 17.78 8.05
CA GLU A 270 -3.87 18.01 7.00
C GLU A 270 -2.49 17.51 7.46
N VAL A 271 -1.82 16.74 6.61
CA VAL A 271 -0.48 16.19 6.86
C VAL A 271 0.34 16.29 5.57
N ASN A 272 1.40 17.11 5.58
CA ASN A 272 2.32 17.28 4.45
C ASN A 272 1.61 17.70 3.13
N GLY A 273 0.66 18.64 3.20
CA GLY A 273 -0.08 19.12 2.02
C GLY A 273 -1.08 18.13 1.45
N GLN A 274 -1.44 17.09 2.21
CA GLN A 274 -2.52 16.15 1.89
C GLN A 274 -3.51 16.08 3.05
N PHE A 275 -4.78 15.92 2.74
CA PHE A 275 -5.80 15.71 3.75
C PHE A 275 -5.95 14.23 4.08
N ARG A 276 -6.25 13.93 5.34
CA ARG A 276 -6.46 12.58 5.83
C ARG A 276 -7.66 12.51 6.73
N LEU A 277 -8.66 11.72 6.33
CA LEU A 277 -9.73 11.30 7.22
C LEU A 277 -9.19 10.14 8.06
N SER A 278 -9.04 10.34 9.36
CA SER A 278 -8.42 9.35 10.25
C SER A 278 -9.28 9.06 11.47
N THR A 279 -9.14 7.85 11.98
CA THR A 279 -9.72 7.41 13.26
C THR A 279 -8.60 7.24 14.29
N TRP A 280 -8.85 7.61 15.55
CA TRP A 280 -7.86 7.49 16.64
C TRP A 280 -8.36 6.70 17.86
N ARG A 281 -9.63 6.26 17.84
CA ARG A 281 -10.17 5.34 18.84
C ARG A 281 -10.36 3.96 18.23
N SER A 282 -9.85 2.92 18.90
CA SER A 282 -9.95 1.54 18.41
C SER A 282 -11.40 1.09 18.20
N ALA A 283 -12.33 1.45 19.09
CA ALA A 283 -13.75 1.11 18.95
C ALA A 283 -14.38 1.71 17.68
N THR A 284 -14.13 3.00 17.43
CA THR A 284 -14.56 3.71 16.20
C THR A 284 -13.95 3.08 14.96
N THR A 285 -12.66 2.80 15.00
CA THR A 285 -11.94 2.16 13.89
C THR A 285 -12.54 0.79 13.56
N LYS A 286 -12.76 -0.05 14.56
CA LYS A 286 -13.36 -1.38 14.38
C LYS A 286 -14.80 -1.30 13.88
N TYR A 287 -15.58 -0.32 14.33
CA TYR A 287 -16.92 -0.09 13.77
C TYR A 287 -16.86 0.23 12.28
N VAL A 288 -16.01 1.18 11.87
CA VAL A 288 -15.87 1.56 10.46
C VAL A 288 -15.35 0.40 9.63
N LEU A 289 -14.35 -0.36 10.09
CA LEU A 289 -13.87 -1.56 9.40
C LEU A 289 -14.97 -2.62 9.23
N LYS A 290 -15.80 -2.83 10.26
CA LYS A 290 -16.94 -3.75 10.18
C LYS A 290 -17.92 -3.34 9.07
N GLN A 291 -18.22 -2.05 8.97
CA GLN A 291 -19.10 -1.54 7.91
C GLN A 291 -18.47 -1.69 6.52
N LEU A 292 -17.19 -1.31 6.36
CA LEU A 292 -16.48 -1.48 5.08
C LEU A 292 -16.43 -2.95 4.64
N LEU A 293 -16.17 -3.88 5.57
CA LEU A 293 -16.19 -5.33 5.31
C LEU A 293 -17.59 -5.80 4.86
N ALA A 294 -18.64 -5.35 5.55
CA ALA A 294 -20.03 -5.68 5.19
C ALA A 294 -20.43 -5.10 3.83
N SER A 295 -19.82 -4.00 3.41
CA SER A 295 -20.05 -3.34 2.12
C SER A 295 -19.08 -3.78 1.01
N GLY A 296 -18.45 -4.95 1.17
CA GLY A 296 -17.77 -5.61 0.07
C GLY A 296 -16.28 -5.27 -0.08
N LEU A 297 -15.58 -4.83 0.97
CA LEU A 297 -14.13 -4.65 0.94
C LEU A 297 -13.41 -5.90 0.36
N ILE A 298 -12.51 -5.69 -0.61
CA ILE A 298 -11.81 -6.72 -1.38
C ILE A 298 -10.31 -6.69 -1.06
N VAL A 299 -9.60 -5.65 -1.49
CA VAL A 299 -8.12 -5.59 -1.50
C VAL A 299 -7.55 -5.57 -0.09
N LYS A 300 -8.15 -4.80 0.80
CA LYS A 300 -7.71 -4.62 2.20
C LYS A 300 -8.53 -5.45 3.17
N ARG A 301 -9.35 -6.41 2.70
CA ARG A 301 -10.18 -7.30 3.53
C ARG A 301 -9.38 -7.99 4.64
N ARG A 302 -8.33 -8.74 4.27
CA ARG A 302 -7.50 -9.47 5.25
C ARG A 302 -6.86 -8.53 6.28
N SER A 303 -6.43 -7.34 5.86
CA SER A 303 -5.84 -6.33 6.74
C SER A 303 -6.88 -5.81 7.75
N ALA A 304 -8.11 -5.55 7.29
CA ALA A 304 -9.22 -5.16 8.15
C ALA A 304 -9.58 -6.27 9.15
N GLU A 305 -9.67 -7.54 8.71
CA GLU A 305 -9.97 -8.69 9.58
C GLU A 305 -8.92 -8.89 10.68
N VAL A 306 -7.63 -8.80 10.33
CA VAL A 306 -6.53 -8.86 11.31
C VAL A 306 -6.68 -7.74 12.34
N ALA A 307 -6.99 -6.53 11.90
CA ALA A 307 -7.14 -5.38 12.78
C ALA A 307 -8.39 -5.46 13.66
N MET A 308 -9.48 -6.08 13.17
CA MET A 308 -10.68 -6.38 13.96
C MET A 308 -10.38 -7.33 15.13
N LYS A 309 -9.55 -8.35 14.89
CA LYS A 309 -9.14 -9.36 15.89
C LYS A 309 -8.03 -8.87 16.83
N ALA A 310 -7.41 -7.72 16.57
CA ALA A 310 -6.35 -7.19 17.42
C ALA A 310 -6.89 -6.82 18.82
N THR A 311 -6.28 -7.40 19.85
CA THR A 311 -6.49 -7.10 21.28
C THR A 311 -5.17 -6.69 21.90
N ALA A 312 -5.15 -6.35 23.19
CA ALA A 312 -3.90 -6.12 23.91
C ALA A 312 -2.98 -7.36 23.90
N SER A 313 -3.55 -8.57 24.06
CA SER A 313 -2.80 -9.83 24.07
C SER A 313 -2.37 -10.30 22.67
N SER A 314 -3.16 -10.02 21.63
CA SER A 314 -2.85 -10.44 20.25
C SER A 314 -2.14 -9.37 19.41
N HIS A 315 -1.85 -8.19 19.99
CA HIS A 315 -1.34 -7.02 19.28
C HIS A 315 -0.11 -7.32 18.42
N ARG A 316 0.87 -8.03 18.99
CA ARG A 316 2.13 -8.38 18.32
C ARG A 316 1.87 -9.20 17.07
N MET A 317 1.10 -10.28 17.19
CA MET A 317 0.75 -11.16 16.08
C MET A 317 -0.05 -10.42 15.02
N ALA A 318 -1.02 -9.60 15.43
CA ALA A 318 -1.82 -8.80 14.53
C ALA A 318 -0.97 -7.79 13.75
N ARG A 319 -0.01 -7.12 14.40
CA ARG A 319 0.91 -6.19 13.74
C ARG A 319 1.80 -6.91 12.72
N ALA A 320 2.36 -8.05 13.08
CA ALA A 320 3.17 -8.86 12.18
C ALA A 320 2.36 -9.34 10.96
N ALA A 321 1.16 -9.88 11.18
CA ALA A 321 0.26 -10.30 10.11
C ALA A 321 -0.14 -9.14 9.20
N ASN A 322 -0.55 -8.00 9.77
CA ASN A 322 -0.92 -6.81 9.00
C ASN A 322 0.26 -6.26 8.18
N ALA A 323 1.48 -6.37 8.70
CA ALA A 323 2.68 -5.93 8.01
C ALA A 323 3.01 -6.80 6.78
N LEU A 324 2.62 -8.07 6.76
CA LEU A 324 2.76 -8.93 5.57
C LEU A 324 1.75 -8.56 4.47
N LEU A 325 0.57 -8.07 4.88
CA LEU A 325 -0.52 -7.68 3.98
C LEU A 325 -0.37 -6.24 3.46
N ALA A 326 0.21 -5.36 4.27
CA ALA A 326 0.51 -3.99 3.88
C ALA A 326 1.62 -3.94 2.82
N GLY A 327 1.55 -2.94 1.94
CA GLY A 327 2.59 -2.70 0.95
C GLY A 327 3.97 -2.52 1.57
N ARG A 328 5.03 -2.59 0.76
CA ARG A 328 6.42 -2.43 1.23
C ARG A 328 6.76 -1.00 1.67
N GLN A 329 5.84 -0.04 1.51
CA GLN A 329 5.97 1.32 2.04
C GLN A 329 6.22 1.24 3.55
N GLY A 330 7.39 1.68 3.99
CA GLY A 330 7.79 1.63 5.40
C GLY A 330 8.34 0.29 5.89
N ARG A 331 8.66 -0.70 5.03
CA ARG A 331 9.26 -1.99 5.47
C ARG A 331 10.47 -1.80 6.40
N TYR A 332 11.37 -0.88 6.04
CA TYR A 332 12.55 -0.58 6.85
C TYR A 332 12.23 0.25 8.09
N ALA A 333 11.09 0.93 8.14
CA ALA A 333 10.65 1.69 9.31
C ALA A 333 9.89 0.82 10.34
N ARG A 334 9.75 -0.49 10.09
CA ARG A 334 9.04 -1.39 11.00
C ARG A 334 9.88 -1.64 12.25
N LEU A 335 9.26 -1.42 13.39
CA LEU A 335 9.87 -1.66 14.68
C LEU A 335 9.80 -3.15 15.04
N THR A 336 10.92 -3.68 15.54
CA THR A 336 10.97 -4.96 16.26
C THR A 336 10.12 -4.90 17.53
N GLU A 337 10.01 -6.01 18.26
CA GLU A 337 9.34 -6.02 19.56
C GLU A 337 9.99 -5.04 20.53
N ASP A 338 11.29 -5.18 20.76
CA ASP A 338 12.06 -4.22 21.57
C ASP A 338 11.97 -2.79 21.03
N GLY A 339 11.92 -2.63 19.71
CA GLY A 339 11.70 -1.34 19.07
C GLY A 339 10.38 -0.69 19.47
N CYS A 340 9.32 -1.50 19.63
CA CYS A 340 8.01 -1.02 20.07
C CYS A 340 8.00 -0.65 21.54
N ASP A 341 8.63 -1.45 22.40
CA ASP A 341 8.72 -1.15 23.83
C ASP A 341 9.55 0.12 24.07
N ARG A 342 10.63 0.31 23.31
CA ARG A 342 11.37 1.58 23.28
C ARG A 342 10.49 2.73 22.81
N ALA A 343 9.72 2.55 21.73
CA ALA A 343 8.83 3.61 21.22
C ALA A 343 7.72 3.98 22.23
N ARG A 344 7.20 2.99 22.99
CA ARG A 344 6.25 3.21 24.08
C ARG A 344 6.89 4.00 25.22
N SER A 345 8.11 3.62 25.61
CA SER A 345 8.88 4.32 26.65
C SER A 345 9.16 5.78 26.26
N ILE A 346 9.60 6.02 25.03
CA ILE A 346 9.79 7.38 24.47
C ILE A 346 8.49 8.20 24.54
N ARG A 347 7.35 7.60 24.18
CA ARG A 347 6.06 8.29 24.23
C ARG A 347 5.67 8.63 25.67
N ASN A 348 5.81 7.69 26.61
CA ASN A 348 5.49 7.91 28.01
C ASN A 348 6.36 9.02 28.61
N MET A 349 7.66 9.01 28.32
CA MET A 349 8.60 10.05 28.73
C MET A 349 8.24 11.42 28.14
N TYR A 350 7.88 11.47 26.86
CA TYR A 350 7.39 12.71 26.25
C TYR A 350 6.12 13.25 26.92
N SER A 351 5.14 12.39 27.18
CA SER A 351 3.92 12.78 27.91
C SER A 351 4.24 13.31 29.31
N ARG A 352 5.22 12.71 30.01
CA ARG A 352 5.71 13.18 31.31
C ARG A 352 6.36 14.56 31.21
N VAL A 353 7.19 14.82 30.21
CA VAL A 353 7.77 16.16 29.97
C VAL A 353 6.67 17.20 29.78
N VAL A 354 5.67 16.91 28.94
CA VAL A 354 4.53 17.83 28.71
C VAL A 354 3.79 18.11 30.01
N TYR A 355 3.47 17.07 30.78
CA TYR A 355 2.78 17.22 32.07
C TYR A 355 3.58 18.07 33.06
N LEU A 356 4.87 17.78 33.26
CA LEU A 356 5.73 18.52 34.19
C LEU A 356 5.83 20.01 33.82
N ARG A 357 5.89 20.32 32.53
CA ARG A 357 5.86 21.71 32.05
C ARG A 357 4.54 22.41 32.36
N LEU A 358 3.41 21.71 32.18
CA LEU A 358 2.08 22.26 32.52
C LEU A 358 1.93 22.51 34.03
N CYS A 359 2.60 21.72 34.88
CA CYS A 359 2.64 21.90 36.33
C CYS A 359 3.77 22.84 36.80
N SER A 360 4.43 23.59 35.90
CA SER A 360 5.54 24.51 36.21
C SER A 360 6.76 23.86 36.89
N LYS A 361 6.94 22.55 36.77
CA LYS A 361 8.09 21.79 37.31
C LYS A 361 9.24 21.74 36.31
N LEU A 362 9.83 22.90 36.02
CA LEU A 362 10.79 23.05 34.91
C LEU A 362 12.09 22.25 35.09
N HIS A 363 12.60 22.14 36.32
CA HIS A 363 13.83 21.38 36.59
C HIS A 363 13.62 19.87 36.35
N GLU A 364 12.55 19.29 36.92
CA GLU A 364 12.17 17.89 36.67
C GLU A 364 11.93 17.64 35.17
N ALA A 365 11.25 18.57 34.48
CA ALA A 365 11.00 18.45 33.04
C ALA A 365 12.30 18.43 32.21
N THR A 366 13.32 19.19 32.63
CA THR A 366 14.62 19.24 31.97
C THR A 366 15.37 17.91 32.13
N MET A 367 15.35 17.33 33.32
CA MET A 367 15.96 16.01 33.57
C MET A 367 15.30 14.92 32.72
N VAL A 368 13.96 14.84 32.75
CA VAL A 368 13.20 13.86 31.94
C VAL A 368 13.43 14.09 30.43
N GLN A 369 13.64 15.34 30.00
CA GLN A 369 13.95 15.66 28.61
C GLN A 369 15.33 15.18 28.17
N GLN A 370 16.34 15.20 29.05
CA GLN A 370 17.67 14.62 28.78
C GLN A 370 17.57 13.09 28.62
N GLU A 371 16.89 12.40 29.54
CA GLU A 371 16.64 10.95 29.44
C GLU A 371 15.86 10.59 28.15
N LEU A 372 14.86 11.40 27.79
CA LEU A 372 14.11 11.23 26.54
C LEU A 372 15.01 11.37 25.30
N ALA A 373 15.98 12.30 25.32
CA ALA A 373 16.92 12.48 24.22
C ALA A 373 17.83 11.25 24.06
N GLU A 374 18.31 10.69 25.16
CA GLU A 374 19.12 9.47 25.17
C GLU A 374 18.33 8.25 24.65
N LEU A 375 17.10 8.04 25.15
CA LEU A 375 16.23 6.97 24.65
C LEU A 375 15.94 7.09 23.15
N ARG A 376 15.75 8.33 22.65
CA ARG A 376 15.57 8.58 21.21
C ARG A 376 16.82 8.23 20.42
N HIS A 377 18.00 8.62 20.91
CA HIS A 377 19.28 8.28 20.29
C HIS A 377 19.48 6.77 20.20
N GLN A 378 19.31 6.06 21.32
CA GLN A 378 19.42 4.60 21.38
C GLN A 378 18.43 3.92 20.43
N HIS A 379 17.18 4.41 20.37
CA HIS A 379 16.17 3.89 19.47
C HIS A 379 16.55 4.04 18.00
N VAL A 380 17.09 5.21 17.58
CA VAL A 380 17.57 5.42 16.22
C VAL A 380 18.74 4.49 15.88
N LEU A 381 19.69 4.35 16.80
CA LEU A 381 20.85 3.48 16.62
C LEU A 381 20.45 2.01 16.43
N LEU A 382 19.65 1.47 17.36
CA LEU A 382 19.23 0.07 17.32
C LEU A 382 18.32 -0.22 16.11
N ASN A 383 17.48 0.72 15.69
CA ASN A 383 16.70 0.55 14.46
C ASN A 383 17.59 0.55 13.21
N ALA A 384 18.61 1.40 13.17
CA ALA A 384 19.57 1.41 12.05
C ALA A 384 20.34 0.09 11.96
N GLN A 385 20.69 -0.49 13.11
CA GLN A 385 21.31 -1.82 13.19
C GLN A 385 20.35 -2.92 12.70
N ALA A 386 19.13 -2.98 13.23
CA ALA A 386 18.13 -3.95 12.79
C ALA A 386 17.79 -3.84 11.29
N GLN A 387 17.77 -2.62 10.73
CA GLN A 387 17.61 -2.41 9.29
C GLN A 387 18.80 -2.93 8.47
N TYR A 388 20.00 -2.89 9.01
CA TYR A 388 21.20 -3.42 8.36
C TYR A 388 21.24 -4.95 8.36
N ASP A 389 20.60 -5.59 9.34
CA ASP A 389 20.53 -7.06 9.45
C ASP A 389 19.43 -7.67 8.56
N LEU A 390 18.34 -6.93 8.29
CA LEU A 390 17.21 -7.35 7.45
C LEU A 390 17.57 -7.84 6.02
N PRO A 391 18.54 -7.25 5.33
CA PRO A 391 18.98 -7.68 4.00
C PRO A 391 19.59 -9.09 3.96
N ALA A 392 20.18 -9.58 5.05
CA ALA A 392 20.70 -10.95 5.12
C ALA A 392 19.58 -11.98 5.03
N THR A 393 18.42 -11.71 5.66
CA THR A 393 17.21 -12.54 5.55
C THR A 393 16.49 -12.35 4.21
N LEU A 394 16.51 -11.13 3.65
CA LEU A 394 15.99 -10.82 2.31
C LEU A 394 16.75 -11.55 1.20
N ARG A 395 18.06 -11.78 1.35
CA ARG A 395 18.85 -12.63 0.45
C ARG A 395 18.25 -14.03 0.35
N HIS A 396 17.93 -14.66 1.48
CA HIS A 396 17.30 -15.98 1.51
C HIS A 396 15.88 -15.96 0.93
N SER A 397 15.10 -14.92 1.20
CA SER A 397 13.73 -14.82 0.68
C SER A 397 13.67 -14.55 -0.83
N LEU A 398 14.53 -13.67 -1.36
CA LEU A 398 14.60 -13.42 -2.80
C LEU A 398 15.12 -14.63 -3.57
N ILE A 399 16.04 -15.41 -2.99
CA ILE A 399 16.52 -16.68 -3.56
C ILE A 399 15.40 -17.74 -3.51
N ALA A 400 14.66 -17.85 -2.41
CA ALA A 400 13.55 -18.79 -2.27
C ALA A 400 12.37 -18.44 -3.19
N GLU A 401 11.95 -17.17 -3.25
CA GLU A 401 10.89 -16.70 -4.15
C GLU A 401 11.29 -16.83 -5.62
N ALA A 402 12.57 -16.68 -5.97
CA ALA A 402 13.07 -16.92 -7.32
C ALA A 402 13.19 -18.41 -7.67
N GLY A 403 13.18 -19.32 -6.68
CA GLY A 403 13.30 -20.77 -6.86
C GLY A 403 11.99 -21.55 -6.76
N CYS A 404 10.98 -21.03 -6.05
CA CYS A 404 9.73 -21.76 -5.75
C CYS A 404 8.60 -21.61 -6.78
N SER A 405 8.83 -20.98 -7.94
CA SER A 405 7.81 -20.86 -9.00
C SER A 405 7.75 -22.05 -9.97
N HIS A 406 8.39 -23.17 -9.64
CA HIS A 406 8.06 -24.47 -10.22
C HIS A 406 7.49 -25.34 -9.11
N GLY A 407 6.17 -25.49 -9.11
CA GLY A 407 5.52 -26.54 -8.34
C GLY A 407 6.11 -27.87 -8.74
N PHE A 408 6.92 -28.44 -7.85
CA PHE A 408 7.14 -29.88 -7.86
C PHE A 408 5.78 -30.50 -7.51
N CYS A 409 5.06 -30.95 -8.54
CA CYS A 409 4.04 -31.98 -8.34
C CYS A 409 4.77 -33.22 -7.83
N GLU A 410 4.42 -33.66 -6.63
CA GLU A 410 4.95 -34.84 -5.95
C GLU A 410 4.39 -36.15 -6.55
N SER A 411 4.09 -36.17 -7.86
CA SER A 411 3.38 -37.27 -8.53
C SER A 411 4.23 -38.19 -9.40
N ASP A 412 5.50 -37.87 -9.66
CA ASP A 412 6.40 -38.78 -10.41
C ASP A 412 7.27 -39.59 -9.44
N LYS A 413 6.64 -40.56 -8.76
CA LYS A 413 7.37 -41.74 -8.27
C LYS A 413 7.62 -42.64 -9.49
N PRO A 414 8.87 -43.00 -9.82
CA PRO A 414 9.12 -44.00 -10.85
C PRO A 414 8.48 -45.32 -10.41
N ARG A 415 7.62 -45.88 -11.27
CA ARG A 415 7.20 -47.28 -11.15
C ARG A 415 8.46 -48.13 -11.22
N ALA A 416 8.68 -48.93 -10.19
CA ALA A 416 9.62 -50.03 -10.23
C ALA A 416 9.22 -50.93 -11.40
N PHE A 417 10.13 -51.11 -12.36
CA PHE A 417 10.07 -52.24 -13.26
C PHE A 417 10.60 -53.46 -12.51
N GLU A 418 9.92 -54.59 -12.75
CA GLU A 418 10.22 -55.94 -12.25
C GLU A 418 11.66 -56.38 -12.49
#